data_AF-A0A7Y6CXY8-F1
#
_entry.id   AF-A0A7Y6CXY8-F1
#
_cell.length_a   1.000
_cell.length_b   1.000
_cell.length_c   1.000
_cell.angle_alpha   90.00
_cell.angle_beta   90.00
_cell.angle_gamma   90.00
#
_symmetry.space_group_name_H-M   'P 1'
#
loop_
_entity.id
_entity.type
_entity.pdbx_description
1 polymer ?
#
loop_
_entity_poly.entity_id
_entity_poly.type
_entity_poly.pdbx_seq_one_letter_code
_entity_poly.pdbx_strand_id
1 'polypeptide(L)' 'MSQIFPYRGNAVIPEIKKLDNGKFMACFVIHEGKDGSGKLRYQRKAPTNEFDTEDEAIAYILDFSGDWIDENPM' A
#
# COMPACT_ATOMS: atom_id res chain seq x y z
N MET A 1 -9.60 -2.67 -11.54
CA MET A 1 -8.51 -1.73 -11.85
C MET A 1 -7.77 -1.50 -10.55
N SER A 2 -6.47 -1.81 -10.47
CA SER A 2 -5.69 -1.51 -9.27
C SER A 2 -5.56 0.00 -9.13
N GLN A 3 -5.98 0.54 -7.99
CA GLN A 3 -5.92 1.97 -7.72
C GLN A 3 -4.48 2.35 -7.38
N ILE A 4 -3.95 3.40 -8.00
CA ILE A 4 -2.60 3.92 -7.74
C ILE A 4 -2.74 5.25 -7.00
N PHE A 5 -2.04 5.38 -5.89
CA PHE A 5 -2.04 6.57 -5.05
C PHE A 5 -0.66 7.23 -5.11
N PRO A 6 -0.52 8.35 -5.85
CA PRO A 6 0.75 9.04 -5.95
C PRO A 6 1.06 9.85 -4.68
N TYR A 7 2.28 9.76 -4.17
CA TYR A 7 2.74 10.55 -3.03
C TYR A 7 4.25 10.86 -3.10
N ARG A 8 4.62 12.14 -3.02
CA ARG A 8 6.02 12.65 -3.07
C ARG A 8 6.92 12.01 -4.15
N GLY A 9 6.38 11.82 -5.36
CA GLY A 9 7.13 11.23 -6.47
C GLY A 9 7.17 9.69 -6.46
N ASN A 10 6.45 9.05 -5.55
CA ASN A 10 6.24 7.61 -5.47
C ASN A 10 4.80 7.25 -5.85
N ALA A 11 4.57 5.98 -6.11
CA ALA A 11 3.28 5.37 -6.37
C ALA A 11 3.03 4.27 -5.34
N VAL A 12 2.00 4.45 -4.53
CA VAL A 12 1.51 3.44 -3.58
C VAL A 12 0.40 2.65 -4.27
N ILE A 13 0.56 1.34 -4.34
CA ILE A 13 -0.38 0.44 -5.02
C ILE A 13 -0.87 -0.58 -3.99
N PRO A 14 -2.11 -0.42 -3.48
CA PRO A 14 -2.74 -1.42 -2.65
C PRO A 14 -2.95 -2.73 -3.40
N GLU A 15 -2.61 -3.82 -2.74
CA GLU A 15 -2.78 -5.20 -3.19
C GLU A 15 -3.66 -5.96 -2.19
N ILE A 16 -4.77 -5.36 -1.76
CA ILE A 16 -5.59 -5.89 -0.66
C ILE A 16 -6.00 -7.33 -0.93
N LYS A 17 -5.77 -8.17 0.08
CA LYS A 17 -6.09 -9.60 0.01
C LYS A 17 -7.22 -9.92 0.97
N LYS A 18 -8.34 -10.42 0.44
CA LYS A 18 -9.41 -10.98 1.26
C LYS A 18 -9.01 -12.36 1.79
N LEU A 19 -9.26 -12.59 3.07
CA LEU A 19 -8.99 -13.84 3.77
C LEU A 19 -10.25 -14.72 3.86
N ASP A 20 -10.03 -16.02 4.07
CA ASP A 20 -11.11 -17.00 4.21
C ASP A 20 -11.98 -16.76 5.46
N ASN A 21 -11.46 -16.03 6.45
CA ASN A 21 -12.18 -15.60 7.64
C ASN A 21 -13.08 -14.37 7.40
N GLY A 22 -13.14 -13.85 6.17
CA GLY A 22 -13.94 -12.69 5.78
C GLY A 22 -13.25 -11.33 5.99
N LYS A 23 -12.06 -11.30 6.59
CA LYS A 23 -11.26 -10.09 6.81
C LYS A 23 -10.42 -9.72 5.58
N PHE A 24 -9.80 -8.54 5.64
CA PHE A 24 -8.92 -8.01 4.60
C PHE A 24 -7.51 -7.79 5.15
N MET A 25 -6.49 -8.10 4.34
CA MET A 25 -5.09 -7.82 4.62
C MET A 25 -4.61 -6.63 3.79
N ALA A 26 -3.98 -5.67 4.48
CA ALA A 26 -3.38 -4.48 3.88
C ALA A 26 -2.03 -4.76 3.20
N CYS A 27 -2.03 -5.55 2.13
CA CYS A 27 -0.85 -5.73 1.29
C CYS A 27 -0.72 -4.56 0.31
N PHE A 28 0.50 -4.17 -0.02
CA PHE A 28 0.77 -3.07 -0.95
C PHE A 28 2.24 -3.03 -1.40
N VAL A 29 2.49 -2.25 -2.45
CA VAL A 29 3.83 -1.91 -2.93
C VAL A 29 3.99 -0.40 -3.06
N ILE A 30 5.23 0.06 -2.92
CA ILE A 30 5.64 1.44 -3.20
C ILE A 30 6.68 1.40 -4.32
N HIS A 31 6.39 2.07 -5.42
CA HIS A 31 7.30 2.26 -6.54
C HIS A 31 7.77 3.71 -6.61
N GLU A 32 8.97 3.91 -7.14
CA GLU A 32 9.41 5.22 -7.63
C GLU A 32 8.55 5.64 -8.84
N GLY A 33 8.35 6.95 -9.02
CA GLY A 33 7.48 7.48 -10.05
C GLY A 33 6.00 7.47 -9.65
N LYS A 34 5.18 8.26 -10.35
CA LYS A 34 3.76 8.47 -10.00
C LYS A 34 2.81 7.43 -10.61
N ASP A 35 3.31 6.61 -11.53
CA ASP A 35 2.55 5.69 -12.37
C ASP A 35 2.80 4.21 -12.03
N GLY A 36 3.65 3.94 -11.04
CA GLY A 36 4.02 2.57 -10.66
C GLY A 36 5.01 1.89 -11.62
N SER A 37 5.54 2.61 -12.62
CA SER A 37 6.48 2.04 -13.60
C SER A 37 7.95 2.08 -13.15
N GLY A 38 8.26 2.87 -12.12
CA GLY A 38 9.61 2.98 -11.59
C GLY A 38 10.01 1.82 -10.68
N LYS A 39 11.18 1.96 -10.06
CA LYS A 39 11.79 0.90 -9.25
C LYS A 39 10.95 0.61 -8.01
N LEU A 40 10.81 -0.67 -7.67
CA LEU A 40 10.21 -1.09 -6.39
C LEU A 40 11.08 -0.57 -5.23
N ARG A 41 10.49 0.24 -4.35
CA ARG A 41 11.13 0.78 -3.13
C ARG A 41 10.75 0.00 -1.89
N TYR A 42 9.48 -0.42 -1.78
CA TYR A 42 8.97 -1.17 -0.63
C TYR A 42 7.85 -2.12 -1.04
N GLN A 43 7.72 -3.23 -0.34
CA GLN A 43 6.64 -4.19 -0.55
C GLN A 43 6.23 -4.87 0.75
N ARG A 44 4.92 -4.97 0.96
CA ARG A 44 4.32 -5.68 2.09
C ARG A 44 3.33 -6.72 1.58
N LYS A 45 3.71 -8.01 1.65
CA LYS A 45 2.90 -9.15 1.13
C LYS A 45 2.07 -9.89 2.18
N ALA A 46 2.41 -9.77 3.45
CA ALA A 46 1.79 -10.54 4.52
C ALA A 46 1.79 -9.75 5.84
N PRO A 47 1.05 -8.64 5.95
CA PRO A 47 0.86 -7.96 7.22
C PRO A 47 0.16 -8.87 8.23
N THR A 48 0.47 -8.72 9.52
CA THR A 48 -0.30 -9.35 10.61
C THR A 48 -1.59 -8.58 10.93
N ASN A 49 -1.77 -7.41 10.33
CA ASN A 49 -2.97 -6.58 10.51
C ASN A 49 -4.10 -7.09 9.62
N GLU A 50 -5.24 -7.37 10.25
CA GLU A 50 -6.49 -7.76 9.62
C GLU A 50 -7.53 -6.66 9.81
N PHE A 51 -8.29 -6.36 8.75
CA PHE A 51 -9.28 -5.29 8.72
C PHE A 51 -10.68 -5.86 8.40
N ASP A 52 -11.72 -5.21 8.89
CA ASP A 52 -13.10 -5.62 8.64
C ASP A 52 -13.58 -5.23 7.24
N THR A 53 -13.03 -4.14 6.70
CA THR A 53 -13.39 -3.62 5.37
C THR A 53 -12.17 -3.33 4.51
N GLU A 54 -12.40 -3.28 3.19
CA GLU A 54 -11.36 -2.88 2.23
C GLU A 54 -10.93 -1.42 2.46
N ASP A 55 -11.87 -0.52 2.75
CA ASP A 55 -11.59 0.91 2.99
C ASP A 55 -10.68 1.13 4.20
N GLU A 56 -10.86 0.39 5.29
CA GLU A 56 -9.97 0.43 6.45
C GLU A 56 -8.55 -0.04 6.08
N ALA A 57 -8.45 -1.11 5.30
CA ALA A 57 -7.17 -1.59 4.82
C ALA A 57 -6.49 -0.56 3.90
N ILE A 58 -7.22 0.09 2.99
CA ILE A 58 -6.67 1.18 2.15
C ILE A 58 -6.21 2.35 3.02
N ALA A 59 -7.03 2.81 3.97
CA ALA A 59 -6.69 3.93 4.84
C ALA A 59 -5.39 3.66 5.60
N TYR A 60 -5.24 2.46 6.15
CA TYR A 60 -4.00 2.04 6.82
C TYR A 60 -2.80 2.01 5.87
N ILE A 61 -2.96 1.52 4.63
CA ILE A 61 -1.89 1.50 3.63
C ILE A 61 -1.40 2.92 3.34
N LEU A 62 -2.32 3.87 3.16
CA LEU A 62 -1.99 5.25 2.82
C LEU A 62 -1.27 5.95 3.96
N ASP A 63 -1.75 5.78 5.19
CA ASP A 63 -1.14 6.33 6.40
C ASP A 63 0.29 5.82 6.58
N PHE A 64 0.46 4.49 6.61
CA PHE A 64 1.78 3.86 6.73
C PHE A 64 2.72 4.27 5.60
N SER A 65 2.23 4.29 4.35
CA SER A 65 3.08 4.62 3.20
C SER A 65 3.52 6.08 3.22
N GLY A 66 2.67 6.99 3.70
CA GLY A 66 3.01 8.40 3.88
C GLY A 66 4.18 8.56 4.84
N ASP A 67 4.07 7.98 6.04
CA ASP A 67 5.14 8.02 7.05
C ASP A 67 6.43 7.37 6.54
N TRP A 68 6.32 6.18 5.94
CA TRP A 68 7.49 5.48 5.43
C TRP A 68 8.20 6.27 4.32
N ILE A 69 7.46 6.90 3.39
CA ILE A 69 8.03 7.73 2.32
C ILE A 69 8.67 9.00 2.88
N ASP A 70 8.10 9.59 3.93
CA ASP A 70 8.65 10.77 4.59
C ASP A 70 9.96 10.45 5.32
N GLU A 71 10.07 9.27 5.94
CA GLU A 71 11.31 8.77 6.58
C GLU A 71 12.34 8.28 5.56
N ASN A 72 11.89 7.87 4.37
CA ASN A 72 12.73 7.35 3.29
C ASN A 72 12.55 8.20 2.02
N PRO A 73 13.08 9.45 2.02
CA PRO A 73 13.04 10.29 0.83
C PRO A 73 13.79 9.64 -0.34
N MET A 74 13.42 10.02 -1.57
CA MET A 74 14.10 9.55 -2.79
C MET A 74 15.50 10.13 -2.92
#